data_AF-A0A4Y7MNX6-F1
#
_entry.id   AF-A0A4Y7MNX6-F1
#
_cell.length_a   1.000
_cell.length_b   1.000
_cell.length_c   1.000
_cell.angle_alpha   90.00
_cell.angle_beta   90.00
_cell.angle_gamma   90.00
#
_symmetry.space_group_name_H-M   'P 1'
#
loop_
_entity.id
_entity.type
_entity.pdbx_description
1 polymer ?
#
loop_
_entity_poly.entity_id
_entity_poly.type
_entity_poly.pdbx_seq_one_letter_code
_entity_poly.pdbx_strand_id
1 'polypeptide(L)'
;MATFTMAILQSITFSACVHRQRFLARVSLPSLQRFTYGTESFKDEDYDAPTAAPDVPHQIYKGMLTKQVRAVKTFSFGTSLIGIGMQPILYEHMSAPESSLPLMVAIYSAVGIFTFVTPFLIHFVTKKYVTDIIFEPATKKYQASVYRFLPTKRKINFKLEDISVPDVPGAFTTLCVKNIPLLCIPSDFLYPEHYIKFMGYDKPVDYQLSTPKEQNKENTKS
;
A
#
# COMPACT_ATOMS: atom_id res chain seq x y z
N MET A 1 -33.77 63.47 -21.82
CA MET A 1 -34.15 62.98 -20.48
C MET A 1 -34.06 61.46 -20.46
N ALA A 2 -32.84 60.92 -20.45
CA ALA A 2 -32.59 59.47 -20.51
C ALA A 2 -31.21 59.12 -19.91
N THR A 3 -30.79 59.84 -18.86
CA THR A 3 -29.45 59.68 -18.25
C THR A 3 -29.48 59.75 -16.72
N PHE A 4 -30.64 59.58 -16.09
CA PHE A 4 -30.79 59.70 -14.62
C PHE A 4 -31.37 58.47 -13.91
N THR A 5 -31.66 57.37 -14.62
CA THR A 5 -32.22 56.14 -14.02
C THR A 5 -31.24 54.97 -13.91
N MET A 6 -29.97 55.15 -14.32
CA MET A 6 -28.92 54.12 -14.19
C MET A 6 -28.06 54.27 -12.91
N ALA A 7 -28.21 55.36 -12.16
CA ALA A 7 -27.36 55.65 -10.99
C ALA A 7 -27.89 55.12 -9.65
N ILE A 8 -29.13 54.60 -9.59
CA ILE A 8 -29.71 54.06 -8.34
C ILE A 8 -29.62 52.52 -8.29
N LEU A 9 -29.37 51.86 -9.43
CA LEU A 9 -29.24 50.40 -9.49
C LEU A 9 -27.81 49.88 -9.25
N GLN A 10 -26.83 50.76 -8.97
CA GLN A 10 -25.46 50.37 -8.61
C GLN A 10 -25.12 50.52 -7.12
N SER A 11 -26.05 51.02 -6.30
CA SER A 11 -25.79 51.31 -4.87
C SER A 11 -26.29 50.23 -3.90
N ILE A 12 -27.01 49.21 -4.36
CA ILE A 12 -27.44 48.08 -3.49
C ILE A 12 -26.55 46.84 -3.70
N THR A 13 -25.77 46.79 -4.77
CA THR A 13 -24.84 45.67 -5.06
C THR A 13 -23.47 45.79 -4.38
N PHE A 14 -23.16 46.91 -3.71
CA PHE A 14 -21.84 47.12 -3.10
C PHE A 14 -21.74 46.81 -1.59
N SER A 15 -22.85 46.53 -0.90
CA SER A 15 -22.83 46.25 0.55
C SER A 15 -22.84 44.76 0.93
N ALA A 16 -23.07 43.86 -0.03
CA ALA A 16 -23.07 42.40 0.21
C ALA A 16 -21.73 41.71 -0.13
N CYS A 17 -20.75 42.45 -0.66
CA CYS A 17 -19.47 41.88 -1.11
C CYS A 17 -18.33 41.99 -0.07
N VAL A 18 -18.46 42.81 0.98
CA VAL A 18 -17.37 43.03 1.95
C VAL A 18 -17.53 42.23 3.25
N HIS A 19 -18.69 41.63 3.53
CA HIS A 19 -18.89 40.88 4.77
C HIS A 19 -18.70 39.35 4.66
N ARG A 20 -18.64 38.81 3.43
CA ARG A 20 -18.38 37.37 3.19
C ARG A 20 -16.94 37.09 2.79
N GLN A 21 -16.01 37.96 3.17
CA GLN A 21 -14.56 37.75 2.96
C GLN A 21 -13.73 37.84 4.25
N ARG A 22 -14.38 38.02 5.42
CA ARG A 22 -13.68 38.07 6.71
C ARG A 22 -13.84 36.82 7.59
N PHE A 23 -14.60 35.81 7.16
CA PHE A 23 -14.65 34.52 7.86
C PHE A 23 -13.65 33.49 7.32
N LEU A 24 -13.06 33.72 6.14
CA LEU A 24 -12.01 32.87 5.57
C LEU A 24 -10.58 33.40 5.84
N ALA A 25 -10.42 34.24 6.87
CA ALA A 25 -9.13 34.82 7.25
C ALA A 25 -8.75 34.57 8.73
N ARG A 26 -9.38 33.59 9.39
CA ARG A 26 -9.01 33.13 10.74
C ARG A 26 -9.10 31.62 10.92
N VAL A 27 -8.63 30.88 9.92
CA VAL A 27 -8.06 29.56 10.19
C VAL A 27 -6.58 29.64 9.84
N SER A 28 -5.82 30.21 10.76
CA SER A 28 -4.38 30.00 10.80
C SER A 28 -4.17 28.52 11.09
N LEU A 29 -3.97 27.75 10.03
CA LEU A 29 -3.55 26.34 10.06
C LEU A 29 -2.05 26.31 9.74
N PRO A 30 -1.15 26.49 10.72
CA PRO A 30 0.22 26.03 10.54
C PRO A 30 0.20 24.52 10.79
N SER A 31 0.20 23.70 9.73
CA SER A 31 0.78 22.33 9.78
C SER A 31 0.55 21.46 8.53
N LEU A 32 -0.14 21.91 7.48
CA LEU A 32 -0.25 21.14 6.22
C LEU A 32 1.01 21.23 5.32
N GLN A 33 2.19 21.14 5.94
CA GLN A 33 3.47 20.88 5.26
C GLN A 33 4.08 19.52 5.65
N ARG A 34 3.39 18.69 6.45
CA ARG A 34 3.96 17.45 6.97
C ARG A 34 3.69 16.18 6.14
N PHE A 35 3.11 16.30 4.95
CA PHE A 35 2.85 15.14 4.08
C PHE A 35 3.88 14.97 2.95
N THR A 36 4.74 15.96 2.73
CA THR A 36 5.87 15.86 1.81
C THR A 36 7.14 15.58 2.61
N TYR A 37 7.74 14.41 2.37
CA TYR A 37 9.08 14.05 2.81
C TYR A 37 9.36 14.24 4.31
N GLY A 38 8.76 13.37 5.11
CA GLY A 38 9.45 12.86 6.28
C GLY A 38 10.61 11.98 5.82
N THR A 39 11.66 12.58 5.26
CA THR A 39 13.01 12.10 5.45
C THR A 39 13.25 12.25 6.95
N GLU A 40 12.71 11.32 7.75
CA GLU A 40 13.28 11.08 9.07
C GLU A 40 14.71 10.71 8.76
N SER A 41 15.59 11.70 8.94
CA SER A 41 17.03 11.52 8.96
C SER A 41 17.26 10.23 9.71
N PHE A 42 17.73 9.23 8.96
CA PHE A 42 18.41 8.08 9.49
C PHE A 42 19.35 8.67 10.53
N LYS A 43 19.01 8.52 11.81
CA LYS A 43 20.06 8.55 12.81
C LYS A 43 20.90 7.37 12.38
N ASP A 44 22.08 7.68 11.88
CA ASP A 44 23.24 6.82 11.98
C ASP A 44 23.36 6.46 13.47
N GLU A 45 22.51 5.54 13.93
CA GLU A 45 22.97 4.60 14.93
C GLU A 45 24.03 3.83 14.19
N ASP A 46 25.26 4.31 14.38
CA ASP A 46 26.52 3.59 14.34
C ASP A 46 26.31 2.11 13.97
N TYR A 47 26.10 1.86 12.68
CA TYR A 47 26.19 0.52 12.12
C TYR A 47 27.68 0.27 11.99
N ASP A 48 28.28 -0.07 13.12
CA ASP A 48 29.46 -0.93 13.15
C ASP A 48 29.10 -2.10 12.22
N ALA A 49 29.67 -2.13 11.01
CA ALA A 49 29.34 -3.10 9.99
C ALA A 49 29.48 -4.49 10.63
N PRO A 50 28.41 -5.31 10.75
CA PRO A 50 28.51 -6.54 11.52
C PRO A 50 29.51 -7.47 10.83
N THR A 51 30.66 -7.58 11.45
CA THR A 51 31.66 -8.59 11.11
C THR A 51 31.07 -9.91 11.61
N ALA A 52 30.47 -10.67 10.69
CA ALA A 52 29.73 -11.93 10.90
C ALA A 52 28.31 -11.80 11.51
N ALA A 53 27.39 -12.62 10.98
CA ALA A 53 26.01 -12.71 11.47
C ALA A 53 25.98 -13.26 12.91
N PRO A 54 25.20 -12.67 13.82
CA PRO A 54 25.17 -13.09 15.22
C PRO A 54 24.49 -14.47 15.39
N ASP A 55 24.94 -15.26 16.37
CA ASP A 55 24.41 -16.60 16.66
C ASP A 55 23.06 -16.58 17.41
N VAL A 56 22.56 -15.39 17.74
CA VAL A 56 21.24 -15.18 18.35
C VAL A 56 20.17 -14.88 17.29
N PRO A 57 18.88 -15.08 17.57
CA PRO A 57 17.80 -14.69 16.66
C PRO A 57 17.90 -13.20 16.32
N HIS A 58 18.05 -12.89 15.03
CA HIS A 58 18.27 -11.53 14.57
C HIS A 58 17.43 -11.21 13.34
N GLN A 59 17.16 -9.92 13.13
CA GLN A 59 16.43 -9.45 11.98
C GLN A 59 17.36 -9.45 10.76
N ILE A 60 16.93 -10.09 9.67
CA ILE A 60 17.70 -10.16 8.41
C ILE A 60 17.11 -9.28 7.30
N TYR A 61 15.86 -8.85 7.46
CA TYR A 61 15.14 -8.05 6.50
C TYR A 61 14.26 -7.02 7.20
N LYS A 62 14.29 -5.77 6.72
CA LYS A 62 13.46 -4.68 7.23
C LYS A 62 12.86 -3.92 6.05
N GLY A 63 11.60 -4.20 5.76
CA GLY A 63 10.91 -3.59 4.64
C GLY A 63 10.73 -2.08 4.81
N MET A 64 11.32 -1.25 3.95
CA MET A 64 11.28 0.21 4.05
C MET A 64 9.85 0.78 3.91
N LEU A 65 9.01 0.17 3.08
CA LEU A 65 7.63 0.58 2.85
C LEU A 65 6.67 0.15 3.97
N THR A 66 7.15 -0.48 5.05
CA THR A 66 6.28 -0.99 6.13
C THR A 66 5.42 0.11 6.75
N LYS A 67 6.01 1.28 7.03
CA LYS A 67 5.29 2.43 7.58
C LYS A 67 4.22 2.94 6.60
N GLN A 68 4.56 3.03 5.31
CA GLN A 68 3.66 3.48 4.26
C GLN A 68 2.49 2.52 4.06
N VAL A 69 2.75 1.22 3.96
CA VAL A 69 1.73 0.16 3.85
C VAL A 69 0.77 0.21 5.04
N ARG A 70 1.28 0.41 6.25
CA ARG A 70 0.43 0.58 7.44
C ARG A 70 -0.42 1.83 7.35
N ALA A 71 0.17 2.96 6.96
CA ALA A 71 -0.54 4.23 6.83
C ALA A 71 -1.69 4.15 5.81
N VAL A 72 -1.43 3.62 4.61
CA VAL A 72 -2.47 3.49 3.57
C VAL A 72 -3.58 2.53 3.98
N LYS A 73 -3.28 1.45 4.71
CA LYS A 73 -4.29 0.53 5.27
C LYS A 73 -5.16 1.22 6.31
N THR A 74 -4.55 1.88 7.29
CA THR A 74 -5.29 2.59 8.35
C THR A 74 -6.14 3.71 7.78
N PHE A 75 -5.59 4.49 6.85
CA PHE A 75 -6.32 5.56 6.17
C PHE A 75 -7.53 5.01 5.39
N SER A 76 -7.31 3.99 4.56
CA SER A 76 -8.38 3.38 3.77
C SER A 76 -9.48 2.80 4.65
N PHE A 77 -9.09 2.12 5.73
CA PHE A 77 -10.03 1.56 6.71
C PHE A 77 -10.80 2.67 7.44
N GLY A 78 -10.14 3.75 7.84
CA GLY A 78 -10.76 4.91 8.47
C GLY A 78 -11.77 5.59 7.55
N THR A 79 -11.41 5.88 6.29
CA THR A 79 -12.33 6.45 5.29
C THR A 79 -13.52 5.53 5.05
N SER A 80 -13.32 4.22 5.02
CA SER A 80 -14.41 3.26 4.83
C SER A 80 -15.38 3.26 6.00
N LEU A 81 -14.87 3.29 7.24
CA LEU A 81 -15.69 3.39 8.46
C LEU A 81 -16.47 4.71 8.50
N ILE A 82 -15.85 5.82 8.11
CA ILE A 82 -16.54 7.11 8.00
C ILE A 82 -17.66 7.03 6.95
N GLY A 83 -17.40 6.43 5.78
CA GLY A 83 -18.39 6.26 4.73
C GLY A 83 -19.60 5.43 5.19
N ILE A 84 -19.38 4.37 5.97
CA ILE A 84 -20.46 3.57 6.58
C ILE A 84 -21.20 4.40 7.65
N GLY A 85 -20.47 5.08 8.53
CA GLY A 85 -21.05 5.92 9.57
C GLY A 85 -21.82 7.14 9.05
N MET A 86 -21.53 7.59 7.83
CA MET A 86 -22.21 8.70 7.18
C MET A 86 -23.53 8.29 6.50
N GLN A 87 -23.80 6.99 6.31
CA GLN A 87 -25.03 6.51 5.66
C GLN A 87 -26.34 7.01 6.30
N PRO A 88 -26.49 7.09 7.64
CA PRO A 88 -27.71 7.60 8.27
C PRO A 88 -27.97 9.08 7.93
N ILE A 89 -26.92 9.90 7.97
CA ILE A 89 -27.00 11.33 7.62
C ILE A 89 -27.41 11.49 6.16
N LEU A 90 -26.81 10.68 5.29
CA LEU A 90 -27.09 10.69 3.86
C LEU A 90 -28.53 10.26 3.55
N TYR A 91 -29.07 9.30 4.31
CA TYR A 91 -30.46 8.85 4.19
C TYR A 91 -31.48 9.92 4.61
N GLU A 92 -31.19 10.67 5.67
CA GLU A 92 -32.02 11.80 6.10
C GLU A 92 -32.09 12.88 5.01
N HIS A 93 -30.95 13.20 4.38
CA HIS A 93 -30.90 14.15 3.27
C HIS A 93 -31.60 13.66 2.00
N MET A 94 -31.65 12.35 1.74
CA MET A 94 -32.42 11.79 0.62
C MET A 94 -33.94 11.90 0.83
N SER A 95 -34.39 11.87 2.09
CA SER A 95 -35.81 11.98 2.44
C SER A 95 -36.31 13.42 2.41
N ALA A 96 -35.40 14.40 2.26
CA ALA A 96 -35.75 15.81 2.20
C ALA A 96 -36.33 16.19 0.81
N PRO A 97 -37.43 16.95 0.76
CA PRO A 97 -38.09 17.36 -0.50
C PRO A 97 -37.20 18.16 -1.47
N GLU A 98 -36.16 18.83 -0.95
CA GLU A 98 -35.29 19.76 -1.69
C GLU A 98 -34.05 19.07 -2.31
N SER A 99 -33.94 17.74 -2.22
CA SER A 99 -32.74 17.02 -2.64
C SER A 99 -32.71 16.76 -4.14
N SER A 100 -31.57 17.05 -4.80
CA SER A 100 -31.37 16.74 -6.20
C SER A 100 -30.90 15.29 -6.37
N LEU A 101 -31.72 14.46 -7.03
CA LEU A 101 -31.40 13.06 -7.36
C LEU A 101 -30.01 12.84 -7.99
N PRO A 102 -29.56 13.61 -9.01
CA PRO A 102 -28.25 13.39 -9.62
C PRO A 102 -27.09 13.63 -8.66
N LEU A 103 -27.20 14.63 -7.76
CA LEU A 103 -26.19 14.90 -6.75
C LEU A 103 -26.11 13.74 -5.73
N MET A 104 -27.26 13.21 -5.31
CA MET A 104 -27.31 12.08 -4.39
C MET A 104 -26.67 10.83 -4.97
N VAL A 105 -26.99 10.49 -6.22
CA VAL A 105 -26.37 9.35 -6.91
C VAL A 105 -24.85 9.53 -6.99
N ALA A 106 -24.37 10.72 -7.31
CA ALA A 106 -22.94 11.01 -7.38
C ALA A 106 -22.24 10.82 -6.01
N ILE A 107 -22.83 11.34 -4.92
CA ILE A 107 -22.25 11.21 -3.58
C ILE A 107 -22.26 9.75 -3.11
N TYR A 108 -23.39 9.04 -3.26
CA TYR A 108 -23.48 7.64 -2.85
C TYR A 108 -22.53 6.73 -3.65
N SER A 109 -22.39 6.98 -4.95
CA SER A 109 -21.41 6.28 -5.79
C SER A 109 -19.99 6.50 -5.28
N ALA A 110 -19.61 7.76 -5.04
CA ALA A 110 -18.29 8.10 -4.53
C ALA A 110 -18.02 7.44 -3.17
N VAL A 111 -18.93 7.58 -2.20
CA VAL A 111 -18.82 6.97 -0.88
C VAL A 111 -18.73 5.45 -0.99
N GLY A 112 -19.59 4.81 -1.78
CA GLY A 112 -19.59 3.36 -1.98
C GLY A 112 -18.27 2.83 -2.54
N ILE A 113 -17.70 3.50 -3.55
CA ILE A 113 -16.39 3.14 -4.09
C ILE A 113 -15.32 3.24 -3.01
N PHE A 114 -15.25 4.34 -2.26
CA PHE A 114 -14.25 4.50 -1.22
C PHE A 114 -14.42 3.52 -0.05
N THR A 115 -15.66 3.15 0.28
CA THR A 115 -15.98 2.23 1.37
C THR A 115 -15.64 0.77 1.06
N PHE A 116 -15.81 0.32 -0.19
CA PHE A 116 -15.61 -1.10 -0.53
C PHE A 116 -14.41 -1.36 -1.44
N VAL A 117 -14.23 -0.54 -2.48
CA VAL A 117 -13.20 -0.78 -3.50
C VAL A 117 -11.82 -0.49 -2.94
N THR A 118 -11.63 0.64 -2.26
CA THR A 118 -10.34 1.04 -1.69
C THR A 118 -9.74 0.02 -0.71
N PRO A 119 -10.45 -0.45 0.35
CA PRO A 119 -9.88 -1.43 1.28
C PRO A 119 -9.57 -2.77 0.59
N PHE A 120 -10.37 -3.17 -0.41
CA PHE A 120 -10.12 -4.37 -1.21
C PHE A 120 -8.85 -4.24 -2.05
N LEU A 121 -8.71 -3.14 -2.82
CA LEU A 121 -7.58 -2.91 -3.72
C LEU A 121 -6.26 -2.80 -2.95
N ILE A 122 -6.26 -2.02 -1.86
CA ILE A 122 -5.09 -1.85 -1.00
C ILE A 122 -4.72 -3.18 -0.34
N HIS A 123 -5.70 -3.97 0.13
CA HIS A 123 -5.41 -5.29 0.66
C HIS A 123 -4.79 -6.21 -0.40
N PHE A 124 -5.33 -6.22 -1.61
CA PHE A 124 -4.86 -7.08 -2.70
C PHE A 124 -3.39 -6.83 -3.05
N VAL A 125 -2.97 -5.56 -3.13
CA VAL A 125 -1.59 -5.17 -3.45
C VAL A 125 -0.66 -5.43 -2.27
N THR A 126 -1.08 -5.07 -1.05
CA THR A 126 -0.19 -5.08 0.12
C THR A 126 -0.12 -6.40 0.86
N LYS A 127 -1.02 -7.37 0.62
CA LYS A 127 -1.04 -8.66 1.34
C LYS A 127 0.22 -9.49 1.14
N LYS A 128 0.94 -9.28 0.03
CA LYS A 128 2.17 -10.00 -0.31
C LYS A 128 3.42 -9.33 0.29
N TYR A 129 3.32 -8.08 0.71
CA TYR A 129 4.46 -7.31 1.20
C TYR A 129 4.94 -7.82 2.56
N VAL A 130 6.22 -8.20 2.63
CA VAL A 130 6.89 -8.62 3.86
C VAL A 130 7.38 -7.38 4.61
N THR A 131 7.09 -7.30 5.91
CA THR A 131 7.48 -6.17 6.75
C THR A 131 8.84 -6.39 7.42
N ASP A 132 9.08 -7.61 7.88
CA ASP A 132 10.29 -8.01 8.57
C ASP A 132 10.50 -9.52 8.40
N ILE A 133 11.76 -9.94 8.38
CA ILE A 133 12.14 -11.36 8.47
C ILE A 133 13.16 -11.51 9.59
N ILE A 134 12.89 -12.44 10.51
CA ILE A 134 13.78 -12.83 11.59
C ILE A 134 14.33 -14.22 11.28
N PHE A 135 15.65 -14.38 11.42
CA PHE A 135 16.33 -15.66 11.30
C PHE A 135 16.73 -16.17 12.67
N GLU A 136 16.52 -17.47 12.90
CA GLU A 136 16.96 -18.17 14.10
C GLU A 136 18.10 -19.15 13.74
N PRO A 137 19.36 -18.83 14.10
CA PRO A 137 20.53 -19.65 13.74
C PRO A 137 20.45 -21.09 14.28
N ALA A 138 20.02 -21.24 15.53
CA ALA A 138 19.94 -22.54 16.22
C ALA A 138 19.02 -23.55 15.51
N THR A 139 17.88 -23.09 14.99
CA THR A 139 16.88 -23.96 14.34
C THR A 139 16.88 -23.88 12.82
N LYS A 140 17.68 -22.96 12.25
CA LYS A 140 17.71 -22.60 10.82
C LYS A 140 16.32 -22.25 10.26
N LYS A 141 15.46 -21.66 11.10
CA LYS A 141 14.11 -21.25 10.72
C LYS A 141 14.05 -19.76 10.44
N TYR A 142 13.20 -19.41 9.50
CA TYR A 142 12.87 -18.04 9.14
C TYR A 142 11.44 -17.74 9.58
N GLN A 143 11.23 -16.51 10.05
CA GLN A 143 9.93 -15.97 10.39
C GLN A 143 9.70 -14.67 9.64
N ALA A 144 8.84 -14.70 8.63
CA ALA A 144 8.41 -13.49 7.92
C ALA A 144 7.13 -12.93 8.52
N SER A 145 7.06 -11.61 8.67
CA SER A 145 5.86 -10.89 9.07
C SER A 145 5.21 -10.22 7.86
N VAL A 146 3.89 -10.38 7.72
CA VAL A 146 3.08 -9.72 6.69
C VAL A 146 1.85 -9.08 7.33
N TYR A 147 1.28 -8.03 6.74
CA TYR A 147 0.03 -7.46 7.25
C TYR A 147 -1.19 -8.27 6.79
N ARG A 148 -2.16 -8.45 7.71
CA ARG A 148 -3.48 -9.02 7.39
C ARG A 148 -4.36 -7.98 6.65
N PHE A 149 -5.67 -8.25 6.58
CA PHE A 149 -6.67 -7.28 6.12
C PHE A 149 -6.62 -6.00 6.96
N LEU A 150 -6.73 -6.16 8.29
CA LEU A 150 -6.41 -5.10 9.23
C LEU A 150 -4.88 -4.90 9.30
N PRO A 151 -4.40 -3.71 9.73
CA PRO A 151 -2.97 -3.39 9.90
C PRO A 151 -2.33 -4.12 11.11
N THR A 152 -2.66 -5.40 11.27
CA THR A 152 -2.10 -6.34 12.25
C THR A 152 -1.13 -7.29 11.55
N LYS A 153 0.04 -7.52 12.15
CA LYS A 153 1.05 -8.43 11.61
C LYS A 153 0.64 -9.91 11.80
N ARG A 154 0.85 -10.72 10.78
CA ARG A 154 0.80 -12.19 10.79
C ARG A 154 2.21 -12.72 10.55
N LYS A 155 2.62 -13.69 11.36
CA LYS A 155 3.90 -14.38 11.20
C LYS A 155 3.75 -15.64 10.35
N ILE A 156 4.71 -15.91 9.49
CA ILE A 156 4.83 -17.09 8.63
C ILE A 156 6.18 -17.72 8.93
N ASN A 157 6.18 -18.93 9.48
CA ASN A 157 7.40 -19.67 9.79
C ASN A 157 7.72 -20.64 8.64
N PHE A 158 8.96 -20.63 8.18
CA PHE A 158 9.41 -21.44 7.05
C PHE A 158 10.90 -21.74 7.14
N LYS A 159 11.34 -22.72 6.36
CA LYS A 159 12.76 -23.06 6.16
C LYS A 159 13.17 -22.74 4.73
N LEU A 160 14.46 -22.87 4.43
CA LEU A 160 14.99 -22.64 3.07
C LEU A 160 14.38 -23.59 2.03
N GLU A 161 14.07 -24.83 2.43
CA GLU A 161 13.42 -25.85 1.58
C GLU A 161 11.97 -25.49 1.19
N ASP A 162 11.30 -24.64 1.97
CA ASP A 162 9.93 -24.20 1.70
C ASP A 162 9.87 -23.04 0.68
N ILE A 163 11.02 -22.53 0.24
CA ILE A 163 11.14 -21.38 -0.67
C ILE A 163 11.21 -21.88 -2.11
N SER A 164 10.36 -21.33 -2.97
CA SER A 164 10.45 -21.47 -4.41
C SER A 164 10.46 -20.11 -5.09
N VAL A 165 11.27 -19.96 -6.13
CA VAL A 165 11.26 -18.77 -6.98
C VAL A 165 10.36 -19.07 -8.17
N PRO A 166 9.30 -18.28 -8.43
CA PRO A 166 8.47 -18.50 -9.60
C PRO A 166 9.21 -18.14 -10.89
N ASP A 167 9.08 -18.96 -11.94
CA ASP A 167 9.69 -18.71 -13.25
C ASP A 167 9.26 -17.36 -13.85
N VAL A 168 8.01 -16.98 -13.60
CA VAL A 168 7.45 -15.68 -14.00
C VAL A 168 7.08 -14.91 -12.74
N PRO A 169 7.87 -13.89 -12.34
CA PRO A 169 7.53 -13.07 -11.19
C PRO A 169 6.23 -12.31 -11.47
N GLY A 170 5.24 -12.47 -10.60
CA GLY A 170 4.05 -11.62 -10.63
C GLY A 170 4.39 -10.19 -10.21
N ALA A 171 3.52 -9.22 -10.53
CA ALA A 171 3.76 -7.78 -10.28
C ALA A 171 4.18 -7.40 -8.84
N PHE A 172 3.85 -8.23 -7.84
CA PHE A 172 4.21 -8.04 -6.44
C PHE A 172 4.66 -9.37 -5.81
N THR A 173 5.52 -10.13 -6.48
CA THR A 173 6.00 -11.43 -5.98
C THR A 173 7.45 -11.64 -6.35
N THR A 174 8.30 -11.74 -5.33
CA THR A 174 9.74 -12.02 -5.47
C THR A 174 10.04 -13.50 -5.26
N LEU A 175 9.35 -14.10 -4.27
CA LEU A 175 9.54 -15.50 -3.89
C LEU A 175 8.21 -16.07 -3.37
N CYS A 176 8.10 -17.38 -3.35
CA CYS A 176 6.97 -18.11 -2.81
C CYS A 176 7.44 -18.94 -1.61
N VAL A 177 6.72 -18.84 -0.49
CA VAL A 177 6.97 -19.66 0.70
C VAL A 177 5.77 -20.56 0.91
N LYS A 178 5.92 -21.88 0.81
CA LYS A 178 4.79 -22.84 0.93
C LYS A 178 3.60 -22.48 0.02
N ASN A 179 3.89 -22.14 -1.24
CA ASN A 179 2.92 -21.64 -2.23
C ASN A 179 2.25 -20.30 -1.88
N ILE A 180 2.76 -19.57 -0.87
CA ILE A 180 2.31 -18.22 -0.52
C ILE A 180 3.24 -17.20 -1.20
N PRO A 181 2.74 -16.37 -2.13
CA PRO A 181 3.56 -15.38 -2.80
C PRO A 181 3.91 -14.23 -1.86
N LEU A 182 5.20 -13.94 -1.74
CA LEU A 182 5.77 -12.87 -0.92
C LEU A 182 6.56 -11.89 -1.78
N LEU A 183 6.50 -10.63 -1.39
CA LEU A 183 7.27 -9.53 -1.98
C LEU A 183 8.32 -9.11 -0.97
N CYS A 184 9.58 -9.33 -1.36
CA CYS A 184 10.76 -8.88 -0.63
C CYS A 184 11.61 -8.03 -1.59
N ILE A 185 12.10 -6.89 -1.10
CA ILE A 185 12.96 -5.99 -1.89
C ILE A 185 14.43 -6.34 -1.56
N PRO A 186 15.29 -6.60 -2.56
CA PRO A 186 16.68 -7.02 -2.30
C PRO A 186 17.47 -6.00 -1.46
N SER A 187 17.23 -4.71 -1.68
CA SER A 187 17.87 -3.60 -0.96
C SER A 187 17.49 -3.50 0.53
N ASP A 188 16.42 -4.16 0.96
CA ASP A 188 15.91 -4.11 2.34
C ASP A 188 16.49 -5.25 3.23
N PHE A 189 17.37 -6.08 2.67
CA PHE A 189 18.09 -7.11 3.41
C PHE A 189 19.31 -6.52 4.13
N LEU A 190 19.39 -6.73 5.44
CA LEU A 190 20.55 -6.33 6.26
C LEU A 190 21.76 -7.24 6.01
N TYR A 191 21.48 -8.51 5.66
CA TYR A 191 22.47 -9.53 5.36
C TYR A 191 22.19 -10.12 3.96
N PRO A 192 22.85 -9.62 2.90
CA PRO A 192 22.61 -10.04 1.52
C PRO A 192 22.78 -11.55 1.28
N GLU A 193 23.63 -12.20 2.07
CA GLU A 193 23.88 -13.65 2.06
C GLU A 193 22.59 -14.48 2.15
N HIS A 194 21.62 -14.04 2.96
CA HIS A 194 20.34 -14.75 3.08
C HIS A 194 19.48 -14.62 1.83
N TYR A 195 19.55 -13.47 1.14
CA TYR A 195 18.84 -13.26 -0.11
C TYR A 195 19.41 -14.13 -1.24
N ILE A 196 20.73 -14.24 -1.35
CA ILE A 196 21.40 -15.15 -2.29
C ILE A 196 20.92 -16.60 -2.09
N LYS A 197 20.83 -17.04 -0.83
CA LYS A 197 20.29 -18.36 -0.47
C LYS A 197 18.81 -18.51 -0.82
N PHE A 198 17.97 -17.50 -0.58
CA PHE A 198 16.55 -17.53 -0.92
C PHE A 198 16.31 -17.67 -2.42
N MET A 199 17.14 -17.03 -3.23
CA MET A 199 17.06 -17.11 -4.69
C MET A 199 17.74 -18.35 -5.28
N GLY A 200 18.49 -19.11 -4.46
CA GLY A 200 19.20 -20.29 -4.92
C GLY A 200 20.46 -20.00 -5.75
N TYR A 201 20.97 -18.75 -5.72
CA TYR A 201 22.19 -18.35 -6.44
C TYR A 201 23.47 -18.99 -5.89
N ASP A 202 23.40 -19.61 -4.71
CA ASP A 202 24.49 -20.37 -4.09
C ASP A 202 24.71 -21.75 -4.75
N LYS A 203 23.72 -22.27 -5.48
CA LYS A 203 23.79 -23.59 -6.12
C LYS A 203 24.41 -23.48 -7.52
N PRO A 204 25.21 -24.48 -7.97
CA PRO A 204 25.71 -24.49 -9.34
C PRO A 204 24.54 -24.49 -10.32
N VAL A 205 24.61 -23.64 -11.35
CA VAL A 205 23.58 -23.55 -12.38
C VAL A 205 23.63 -24.81 -13.24
N ASP A 206 22.59 -25.64 -13.15
CA ASP A 206 22.40 -26.73 -14.09
C ASP A 206 21.93 -26.15 -15.43
N TYR A 207 22.88 -25.84 -16.31
CA TYR A 207 22.64 -25.36 -17.68
C TYR A 207 22.06 -26.48 -18.56
N GLN A 208 20.86 -26.95 -18.25
CA GLN A 208 20.09 -27.81 -19.13
C GLN A 208 19.46 -26.92 -20.22
N LEU A 209 20.24 -26.65 -21.27
CA LEU A 209 19.74 -26.09 -22.52
C LEU A 209 18.76 -27.12 -23.11
N SER A 210 17.45 -26.90 -22.91
CA SER A 210 16.43 -27.60 -23.66
C SER A 210 16.54 -27.20 -25.13
N THR A 211 17.36 -27.94 -25.86
CA THR A 211 17.27 -27.98 -27.32
C THR A 211 15.84 -28.40 -27.66
N PRO A 212 15.13 -27.67 -28.55
CA PRO A 212 13.81 -28.07 -28.99
C PRO A 212 13.93 -29.46 -29.63
N LYS A 213 13.48 -30.50 -28.92
CA LYS A 213 13.34 -31.83 -29.52
C LYS A 213 12.23 -31.74 -30.55
N GLU A 214 12.68 -31.61 -31.80
CA GLU A 214 12.03 -32.02 -33.03
C GLU A 214 11.30 -33.36 -32.81
N GLN A 215 10.00 -33.32 -32.53
CA GLN A 215 9.11 -34.45 -32.72
C GLN A 215 8.46 -34.31 -34.10
N ASN A 216 9.25 -34.63 -35.11
CA ASN A 216 8.77 -35.12 -36.39
C ASN A 216 9.02 -36.63 -36.42
N LYS A 217 8.07 -37.40 -37.00
CA LYS A 217 7.94 -38.88 -37.04
C LYS A 217 7.25 -39.43 -35.77
N GLU A 218 6.16 -40.18 -35.84
CA GLU A 218 5.89 -41.29 -36.76
C GLU A 218 4.38 -41.68 -36.67
N ASN A 219 3.55 -41.15 -37.57
CA ASN A 219 2.22 -41.73 -37.83
C ASN A 219 2.39 -42.82 -38.89
N THR A 220 2.73 -44.06 -38.50
CA THR A 220 2.55 -45.24 -39.36
C THR A 220 2.44 -46.53 -38.53
N LYS A 221 1.38 -47.30 -38.84
CA LYS A 221 1.05 -48.70 -38.47
C LYS A 221 0.58 -48.95 -37.03
N SER A 222 -0.50 -49.69 -36.79
CA SER A 222 -1.20 -50.71 -37.60
C SER A 222 -2.67 -50.80 -37.22
#